data_AF-A0A3S0PRG2-F1
#
_entry.id   AF-A0A3S0PRG2-F1
#
_cell.length_a   1.000
_cell.length_b   1.000
_cell.length_c   1.000
_cell.angle_alpha   90.00
_cell.angle_beta   90.00
_cell.angle_gamma   90.00
#
_symmetry.space_group_name_H-M   'P 1'
#
loop_
_entity.id
_entity.type
_entity.pdbx_description
1 polymer ?
#
loop_
_entity_poly.entity_id
_entity_poly.type
_entity_poly.pdbx_seq_one_letter_code
_entity_poly.pdbx_strand_id
1 'polypeptide(L)'
;MSMRNRIKKSVATANRQLAERELQLLLDTRFDLEALSPAIKGHAQYQALMDVIQAASERNLSVAEFESNVRQLGEEAWDLTQDIINAVR
;
A
#
# COMPACT_ATOMS: atom_id res chain seq x y z
N MET A 1 16.97 -2.80 35.73
CA MET A 1 16.41 -2.75 34.35
C MET A 1 17.50 -2.28 33.38
N SER A 2 17.86 -3.09 32.38
CA SER A 2 18.94 -2.77 31.42
C SER A 2 18.45 -1.82 30.33
N MET A 3 19.36 -0.97 29.82
CA MET A 3 19.14 -0.01 28.73
C MET A 3 18.53 -0.69 27.48
N ARG A 4 18.90 -1.96 27.24
CA ARG A 4 18.37 -2.81 26.17
C ARG A 4 16.86 -3.06 26.28
N ASN A 5 16.33 -3.17 27.50
CA ASN A 5 14.89 -3.36 27.73
C ASN A 5 14.11 -2.05 27.53
N ARG A 6 14.73 -0.89 27.81
CA ARG A 6 14.13 0.42 27.53
C ARG A 6 14.01 0.66 26.02
N ILE A 7 15.05 0.33 25.25
CA ILE A 7 15.04 0.44 23.78
C ILE A 7 13.95 -0.45 23.18
N LYS A 8 13.87 -1.73 23.56
CA LYS A 8 12.82 -2.64 23.08
C LYS A 8 11.41 -2.12 23.39
N LYS A 9 11.20 -1.60 24.60
CA LYS A 9 9.90 -1.04 25.00
C LYS A 9 9.56 0.24 24.21
N SER A 10 10.54 1.10 23.97
CA SER A 10 10.39 2.30 23.16
C SER A 10 10.02 1.98 21.71
N VAL A 11 10.74 1.02 21.09
CA VAL A 11 10.45 0.56 19.72
C VAL A 11 9.07 -0.07 19.62
N ALA A 12 8.69 -0.92 20.57
CA ALA A 12 7.35 -1.52 20.59
C ALA A 12 6.24 -0.48 20.73
N THR A 13 6.48 0.61 21.47
CA THR A 13 5.52 1.69 21.64
C THR A 13 5.41 2.53 20.36
N ALA A 14 6.54 2.84 19.72
CA ALA A 14 6.56 3.56 18.46
C ALA A 14 5.86 2.78 17.34
N ASN A 15 6.13 1.47 17.23
CA ASN A 15 5.46 0.62 16.24
C ASN A 15 3.95 0.54 16.47
N ARG A 16 3.50 0.49 17.72
CA ARG A 16 2.06 0.49 18.04
C ARG A 16 1.40 1.81 17.64
N GLN A 17 2.03 2.94 17.94
CA GLN A 17 1.52 4.26 17.54
C GLN A 17 1.48 4.42 16.02
N LEU A 18 2.47 3.86 15.30
CA LEU A 18 2.48 3.87 13.84
C LEU A 18 1.32 3.04 13.28
N ALA A 19 1.12 1.82 13.78
CA ALA A 19 0.05 0.94 13.35
C ALA A 19 -1.35 1.50 13.65
N GLU A 20 -1.53 2.15 14.81
CA GLU A 20 -2.79 2.87 15.12
C GLU A 20 -3.04 4.00 14.14
N ARG A 21 -2.01 4.76 13.76
CA ARG A 21 -2.11 5.87 12.82
C ARG A 21 -2.38 5.41 11.39
N GLU A 22 -1.76 4.30 10.98
CA GLU A 22 -2.03 3.63 9.69
C GLU A 22 -3.46 3.09 9.62
N LEU A 23 -3.94 2.44 10.70
CA LEU A 23 -5.32 1.99 10.78
C LEU A 23 -6.31 3.15 10.71
N GLN A 24 -6.00 4.25 11.39
CA GLN A 24 -6.86 5.43 11.39
C GLN A 24 -6.90 6.11 10.02
N LEU A 25 -5.76 6.16 9.31
CA LEU A 25 -5.70 6.55 7.91
C LEU A 25 -6.54 5.64 7.01
N LEU A 26 -6.46 4.32 7.18
CA LEU A 26 -7.28 3.36 6.42
C LEU A 26 -8.78 3.55 6.68
N LEU A 27 -9.19 3.87 7.90
CA LEU A 27 -10.59 4.14 8.27
C LEU A 27 -11.10 5.48 7.75
N ASP A 28 -10.26 6.52 7.74
CA ASP A 28 -10.60 7.84 7.20
C ASP A 28 -10.61 7.85 5.65
N THR A 29 -9.86 6.94 5.03
CA THR A 29 -9.86 6.79 3.57
C THR A 29 -11.15 6.08 3.15
N ARG A 30 -12.18 6.85 2.75
CA ARG A 30 -13.35 6.29 2.07
C ARG A 30 -12.94 5.79 0.69
N PHE A 31 -12.55 4.52 0.60
CA PHE A 31 -12.36 3.83 -0.67
C PHE A 31 -13.72 3.61 -1.33
N ASP A 32 -14.11 4.50 -2.25
CA ASP A 32 -15.30 4.30 -3.06
C ASP A 32 -14.99 3.29 -4.17
N LEU A 33 -15.06 1.99 -3.81
CA LEU A 33 -14.81 0.85 -4.69
C LEU A 33 -15.77 0.78 -5.89
N GLU A 34 -16.88 1.52 -5.86
CA GLU A 34 -17.81 1.68 -6.99
C GLU A 34 -17.28 2.72 -8.00
N ALA A 35 -16.58 3.76 -7.54
CA ALA A 35 -15.95 4.78 -8.38
C ALA A 35 -14.71 4.28 -9.13
N LEU A 36 -14.05 3.21 -8.65
CA LEU A 36 -12.96 2.53 -9.35
C LEU A 36 -13.34 2.02 -10.75
N SER A 37 -14.62 2.06 -11.12
CA SER A 37 -15.13 1.89 -12.48
C SER A 37 -14.85 0.50 -13.12
N PRO A 38 -15.81 -0.06 -13.88
CA PRO A 38 -15.59 -1.28 -14.65
C PRO A 38 -14.36 -1.23 -15.58
N ALA A 39 -13.92 -0.02 -15.96
CA ALA A 39 -12.75 0.20 -16.81
C ALA A 39 -11.43 -0.25 -16.17
N ILE A 40 -11.24 -0.03 -14.86
CA ILE A 40 -10.01 -0.41 -14.16
C ILE A 40 -10.05 -1.90 -13.83
N LYS A 41 -11.19 -2.42 -13.36
CA LYS A 41 -11.37 -3.85 -13.03
C LYS A 41 -11.35 -4.76 -14.27
N GLY A 42 -11.69 -4.22 -15.45
CA GLY A 42 -11.63 -4.94 -16.72
C GLY A 42 -10.26 -4.89 -17.41
N HIS A 43 -9.29 -4.15 -16.86
CA HIS A 43 -7.98 -4.01 -17.47
C HIS A 43 -7.19 -5.33 -17.37
N ALA A 44 -6.55 -5.76 -18.46
CA ALA A 44 -5.82 -7.04 -18.53
C ALA A 44 -4.71 -7.15 -17.46
N GLN A 45 -4.13 -6.01 -17.09
CA GLN A 45 -3.05 -5.91 -16.11
C GLN A 45 -3.54 -5.69 -14.66
N TYR A 46 -4.84 -5.54 -14.43
CA TYR A 46 -5.41 -5.28 -13.11
C TYR A 46 -5.08 -6.37 -12.09
N GLN A 47 -5.23 -7.64 -12.49
CA GLN A 47 -4.94 -8.77 -11.61
C GLN A 47 -3.45 -8.82 -11.25
N ALA A 48 -2.56 -8.63 -12.24
CA ALA A 48 -1.12 -8.62 -12.02
C ALA A 48 -0.69 -7.45 -11.11
N LEU A 49 -1.32 -6.28 -11.24
CA LEU A 49 -1.07 -5.14 -10.38
C LEU A 49 -1.54 -5.41 -8.92
N MET A 50 -2.72 -6.02 -8.75
CA MET A 50 -3.20 -6.40 -7.41
C MET A 50 -2.29 -7.43 -6.75
N ASP A 51 -1.79 -8.41 -7.51
CA ASP A 51 -0.86 -9.40 -6.99
C ASP A 51 0.45 -8.75 -6.50
N VAL A 52 0.96 -7.73 -7.22
CA VAL A 52 2.14 -6.96 -6.80
C VAL A 52 1.85 -6.10 -5.57
N ILE A 53 0.68 -5.45 -5.48
CA ILE A 53 0.26 -4.69 -4.30
C ILE A 53 0.16 -5.59 -3.08
N GLN A 54 -0.44 -6.78 -3.23
CA GLN A 54 -0.61 -7.72 -2.15
C GLN A 54 0.73 -8.30 -1.70
N ALA A 55 1.60 -8.70 -2.64
CA ALA A 55 2.95 -9.15 -2.31
C ALA A 55 3.80 -8.05 -1.65
N ALA A 56 3.62 -6.80 -2.05
CA ALA A 56 4.31 -5.67 -1.43
C ALA A 56 3.82 -5.42 0.00
N SER A 57 2.51 -5.53 0.23
CA SER A 57 1.88 -5.36 1.54
C SER A 57 2.29 -6.48 2.50
N GLU A 58 2.27 -7.74 2.06
CA GLU A 58 2.68 -8.89 2.87
C GLU A 58 4.17 -8.85 3.25
N ARG A 59 5.01 -8.35 2.35
CA ARG A 59 6.46 -8.20 2.58
C ARG A 59 6.83 -6.89 3.25
N ASN A 60 5.85 -6.02 3.51
CA ASN A 60 6.02 -4.69 4.09
C ASN A 60 7.08 -3.87 3.33
N LEU A 61 7.02 -3.92 1.98
CA LEU A 61 7.98 -3.25 1.10
C LEU A 61 7.90 -1.74 1.25
N SER A 62 9.03 -1.07 1.04
CA SER A 62 9.06 0.39 0.96
C SER A 62 8.37 0.89 -0.30
N VAL A 63 7.92 2.15 -0.29
CA VAL A 63 7.27 2.80 -1.43
C VAL A 63 8.15 2.75 -2.69
N ALA A 64 9.46 2.93 -2.55
CA ALA A 64 10.41 2.88 -3.67
C ALA A 64 10.52 1.47 -4.29
N GLU A 65 10.50 0.42 -3.46
CA GLU A 65 10.50 -0.96 -3.95
C GLU A 65 9.19 -1.31 -4.63
N PHE A 66 8.07 -0.83 -4.09
CA PHE A 66 6.76 -0.98 -4.71
C PHE A 66 6.71 -0.31 -6.09
N GLU A 67 7.15 0.94 -6.22
CA GLU A 67 7.21 1.65 -7.51
C GLU A 67 8.07 0.91 -8.53
N SER A 68 9.22 0.39 -8.11
CA SER A 68 10.08 -0.41 -8.99
C SER A 68 9.37 -1.68 -9.48
N ASN A 69 8.65 -2.39 -8.61
CA ASN A 69 7.93 -3.60 -8.97
C ASN A 69 6.76 -3.32 -9.93
N VAL A 70 6.03 -2.22 -9.73
CA VAL A 70 4.97 -1.80 -10.65
C VAL A 70 5.55 -1.44 -12.02
N ARG A 71 6.66 -0.70 -12.08
CA ARG A 71 7.32 -0.38 -13.36
C ARG A 71 7.84 -1.60 -14.12
N GLN A 72 8.19 -2.68 -13.41
CA GLN A 72 8.61 -3.95 -14.03
C GLN A 72 7.45 -4.70 -14.70
N LEU A 73 6.20 -4.47 -14.29
CA LEU A 73 5.02 -5.00 -14.98
C LEU A 73 4.80 -4.32 -16.35
N GLY A 74 5.38 -3.14 -16.56
CA GLY A 74 5.30 -2.35 -17.79
C GLY A 74 4.65 -0.99 -17.58
N GLU A 75 4.81 -0.10 -18.56
CA GLU A 75 4.24 1.26 -18.54
C GLU A 75 2.71 1.25 -18.41
N GLU A 76 2.04 0.27 -19.03
CA GLU A 76 0.57 0.15 -18.98
C GLU A 76 0.05 -0.18 -17.55
N ALA A 77 0.83 -0.89 -16.73
CA ALA A 77 0.52 -1.15 -15.33
C ALA A 77 0.77 0.10 -14.47
N TRP A 78 1.77 0.88 -14.83
CA TRP A 78 2.07 2.15 -14.19
C TRP A 78 0.95 3.16 -14.43
N ASP A 79 0.48 3.30 -15.68
CA ASP A 79 -0.65 4.15 -16.03
C ASP A 79 -1.92 3.73 -15.29
N LEU A 80 -2.21 2.42 -15.23
CA LEU A 80 -3.33 1.89 -14.45
C LEU A 80 -3.21 2.23 -12.95
N THR A 81 -1.99 2.21 -12.40
CA THR A 81 -1.74 2.58 -11.00
C THR A 81 -2.01 4.06 -10.76
N GLN A 82 -1.61 4.92 -11.70
CA GLN A 82 -1.91 6.36 -11.64
C GLN A 82 -3.43 6.61 -11.73
N ASP A 83 -4.13 5.90 -12.61
CA ASP A 83 -5.59 5.99 -12.73
C ASP A 83 -6.32 5.58 -11.44
N ILE A 84 -5.86 4.50 -10.79
CA ILE A 84 -6.35 4.08 -9.47
C ILE A 84 -6.12 5.16 -8.42
N ILE A 85 -4.91 5.73 -8.34
CA ILE A 85 -4.59 6.77 -7.36
C ILE A 85 -5.42 8.03 -7.59
N ASN A 86 -5.63 8.41 -8.85
CA ASN A 86 -6.45 9.56 -9.23
C ASN A 86 -7.93 9.34 -8.94
N ALA A 87 -8.43 8.11 -9.07
CA ALA A 87 -9.82 7.77 -8.74
C ALA A 87 -10.10 7.73 -7.22
N VAL A 88 -9.07 7.57 -6.40
CA VAL A 88 -9.17 7.50 -4.92
C VAL A 88 -8.89 8.85 -4.24
N ARG A 89 -8.37 9.85 -4.98
CA ARG A 89 -8.18 11.23 -4.50
C ARG A 89 -9.48 12.04 -4.54
#